data_AF-A0A8J2RGF4-F1
#
_entry.id   AF-A0A8J2RGF4-F1
#
_cell.length_a   1.000
_cell.length_b   1.000
_cell.length_c   1.000
_cell.angle_alpha   90.00
_cell.angle_beta   90.00
_cell.angle_gamma   90.00
#
_symmetry.space_group_name_H-M   'P 1'
#
loop_
_entity.id
_entity.type
_entity.pdbx_description
1 polymer ?
#
loop_
_entity_poly.entity_id
_entity_poly.type
_entity_poly.pdbx_seq_one_letter_code
_entity_poly.pdbx_strand_id
1 'polypeptide(L)'
;MQVIAVLLVCLAAANAFYVPATTLVRTPAHDSAIIKSDRLGGNFAWSTVEGHAYAAITPVVQRVLTPVGVSHHAVATPYFGYPYAGYPYAAQYVAPAAVDAKAGTPLLVA
;
A
#
# COMPACT_ATOMS: atom_id res chain seq x y z
N MET A 1 -5.22 -15.75 -34.46
CA MET A 1 -4.97 -15.92 -33.01
C MET A 1 -4.19 -14.75 -32.41
N GLN A 2 -3.09 -14.28 -33.02
CA GLN A 2 -2.29 -13.15 -32.50
C GLN A 2 -3.08 -11.84 -32.34
N VAL A 3 -3.95 -11.48 -33.28
CA VAL A 3 -4.73 -10.23 -33.21
C VAL A 3 -5.67 -10.19 -31.99
N ILE A 4 -6.28 -11.32 -31.65
CA ILE A 4 -7.14 -11.45 -30.47
C ILE A 4 -6.31 -11.34 -29.18
N ALA A 5 -5.12 -11.94 -29.14
CA ALA A 5 -4.22 -11.83 -27.99
C ALA A 5 -3.77 -10.38 -27.75
N VAL A 6 -3.44 -9.64 -28.81
CA VAL A 6 -3.06 -8.21 -28.71
C VAL A 6 -4.24 -7.38 -28.19
N LEU A 7 -5.45 -7.61 -28.71
CA LEU A 7 -6.66 -6.91 -28.23
C LEU A 7 -6.91 -7.16 -26.74
N LEU A 8 -6.76 -8.40 -26.27
CA LEU A 8 -6.96 -8.75 -24.87
C LEU A 8 -5.91 -8.11 -23.95
N VAL A 9 -4.66 -8.01 -24.38
CA VAL A 9 -3.59 -7.31 -23.63
C VAL A 9 -3.86 -5.81 -23.55
N CYS A 10 -4.26 -5.18 -24.66
CA CYS A 10 -4.64 -3.76 -24.68
C CYS A 10 -5.85 -3.49 -23.76
N LEU A 11 -6.85 -4.37 -23.78
CA LEU A 11 -8.02 -4.25 -22.92
C LEU A 11 -7.65 -4.42 -21.44
N ALA A 12 -6.81 -5.39 -21.10
CA ALA A 12 -6.32 -5.56 -19.72
C ALA A 12 -5.52 -4.33 -19.24
N ALA A 13 -4.68 -3.74 -20.09
CA ALA A 13 -3.92 -2.54 -19.76
C ALA A 13 -4.82 -1.31 -19.58
N ALA A 14 -5.88 -1.16 -20.40
CA ALA A 14 -6.84 -0.06 -20.27
C ALA A 14 -7.65 -0.13 -18.97
N ASN A 15 -7.96 -1.33 -18.48
CA ASN A 15 -8.69 -1.53 -17.22
C ASN A 15 -7.79 -1.54 -15.97
N ALA A 16 -6.46 -1.57 -16.14
CA ALA A 16 -5.52 -1.62 -15.02
C ALA A 16 -5.44 -0.28 -14.23
N PHE A 17 -5.95 0.81 -14.81
CA PHE A 17 -5.93 2.14 -14.21
C PHE A 17 -7.34 2.64 -13.97
N TYR A 18 -7.86 2.42 -12.76
CA TYR A 18 -8.99 3.20 -12.27
C TYR A 18 -8.46 4.59 -11.90
N VAL A 19 -8.68 5.57 -12.77
CA VAL A 19 -8.44 6.99 -12.45
C VAL A 19 -9.73 7.51 -11.82
N PRO A 20 -9.78 7.69 -10.48
CA PRO A 20 -10.97 8.26 -9.87
C PRO A 20 -11.17 9.69 -10.39
N ALA A 21 -12.40 10.00 -10.78
CA ALA A 21 -12.75 11.32 -11.27
C ALA A 21 -12.53 12.37 -10.18
N THR A 22 -12.10 13.57 -10.58
CA THR A 22 -12.10 14.74 -9.70
C THR A 22 -13.52 15.07 -9.28
N THR A 23 -13.75 15.24 -7.99
CA THR A 23 -15.06 15.60 -7.44
C THR A 23 -15.01 16.97 -6.76
N LEU A 24 -16.04 17.77 -6.94
CA LEU A 24 -16.23 19.02 -6.19
C LEU A 24 -16.94 18.71 -4.87
N VAL A 25 -16.31 19.08 -3.75
CA VAL A 25 -16.87 18.90 -2.41
C VAL A 25 -16.96 20.25 -1.71
N ARG A 26 -17.97 20.44 -0.86
CA ARG A 26 -18.11 21.64 -0.04
C ARG A 26 -16.88 21.85 0.83
N THR A 27 -16.45 23.10 0.95
CA THR A 27 -15.34 23.48 1.82
C THR A 27 -15.76 24.59 2.78
N PRO A 28 -16.53 24.25 3.85
CA PRO A 28 -17.09 25.25 4.76
C PRO A 28 -16.07 26.17 5.41
N ALA A 29 -14.82 25.71 5.55
CA ALA A 29 -13.72 26.51 6.08
C ALA A 29 -13.36 27.73 5.21
N HIS A 30 -13.82 27.78 3.96
CA HIS A 30 -13.63 28.90 3.03
C HIS A 30 -14.95 29.58 2.65
N ASP A 31 -16.06 29.17 3.27
CA ASP A 31 -17.34 29.85 3.08
C ASP A 31 -17.23 31.27 3.66
N SER A 32 -17.82 32.23 2.95
CA SER A 32 -17.86 33.63 3.39
C SER A 32 -19.26 34.17 3.28
N ALA A 33 -19.58 35.16 4.11
CA ALA A 33 -20.85 35.87 4.04
C ALA A 33 -20.63 37.35 4.32
N ILE A 34 -21.38 38.18 3.61
CA ILE A 34 -21.43 39.63 3.84
C ILE A 34 -22.83 39.96 4.33
N ILE A 35 -22.91 40.56 5.51
CA ILE A 35 -24.14 41.03 6.12
C ILE A 35 -24.10 42.55 6.12
N LYS A 36 -25.15 43.18 5.59
CA LYS A 36 -25.31 44.64 5.58
C LYS A 36 -26.61 45.03 6.26
N SER A 37 -26.55 46.10 7.04
CA SER A 37 -27.72 46.81 7.56
C SER A 37 -27.75 48.22 7.01
N ASP A 38 -28.95 48.65 6.63
CA ASP A 38 -29.24 50.00 6.19
C ASP A 38 -30.49 50.53 6.89
N ARG A 39 -30.69 51.85 6.81
CA ARG A 39 -31.92 52.52 7.25
C ARG A 39 -32.69 52.97 6.02
N LEU A 40 -33.88 52.40 5.83
CA LEU A 40 -34.76 52.75 4.72
C LEU A 40 -36.10 53.22 5.29
N GLY A 41 -36.46 54.48 5.04
CA GLY A 41 -37.76 55.04 5.45
C GLY A 41 -38.03 55.01 6.96
N GLY A 42 -37.00 55.02 7.81
CA GLY A 42 -37.14 54.94 9.28
C GLY A 42 -37.03 53.52 9.86
N ASN A 43 -37.06 52.48 9.03
CA ASN A 43 -36.89 51.07 9.46
C ASN A 43 -35.47 50.56 9.23
N PHE A 44 -35.11 49.48 9.91
CA PHE A 44 -33.89 48.72 9.62
C PHE A 44 -34.15 47.77 8.44
N ALA A 45 -33.35 47.87 7.39
CA ALA A 45 -33.30 46.93 6.29
C ALA A 45 -32.02 46.10 6.40
N TRP A 46 -32.10 44.81 6.05
CA TRP A 46 -30.98 43.88 6.10
C TRP A 46 -30.80 43.21 4.75
N SER A 47 -29.56 42.96 4.36
CA SER A 47 -29.19 42.19 3.18
C SER A 47 -28.07 41.23 3.52
N THR A 48 -28.14 40.02 2.98
CA THR A 48 -27.11 38.99 3.11
C THR A 48 -26.68 38.49 1.74
N VAL A 49 -25.38 38.25 1.57
CA VAL A 49 -24.82 37.58 0.40
C VAL A 49 -23.91 36.47 0.90
N GLU A 50 -24.19 35.24 0.49
CA GLU A 50 -23.42 34.05 0.88
C GLU A 50 -22.55 33.57 -0.29
N GLY A 51 -21.27 33.34 0.00
CA GLY A 51 -20.29 32.77 -0.91
C GLY A 51 -19.91 31.38 -0.45
N HIS A 52 -20.61 30.36 -0.95
CA HIS A 52 -20.29 28.96 -0.68
C HIS A 52 -19.07 28.51 -1.48
N ALA A 53 -18.09 27.93 -0.80
CA ALA A 53 -16.87 27.44 -1.38
C ALA A 53 -16.94 25.93 -1.68
N TYR A 54 -16.26 25.57 -2.76
CA TYR A 54 -16.07 24.20 -3.19
C TYR A 54 -14.60 23.99 -3.53
N ALA A 55 -14.06 22.84 -3.14
CA ALA A 55 -12.72 22.41 -3.53
C ALA A 55 -12.80 21.20 -4.46
N ALA A 56 -11.89 21.18 -5.43
CA ALA A 56 -11.66 20.03 -6.28
C ALA A 56 -10.78 19.01 -5.54
N ILE A 57 -11.32 17.82 -5.31
CA ILE A 57 -10.57 16.69 -4.75
C ILE A 57 -10.23 15.75 -5.90
N THR A 58 -8.94 15.57 -6.16
CA THR A 58 -8.42 14.63 -7.16
C THR A 58 -7.64 13.55 -6.42
N PRO A 59 -8.17 12.32 -6.31
CA PRO A 59 -7.48 11.27 -5.56
C PRO A 59 -6.25 10.77 -6.31
N VAL A 60 -5.13 10.61 -5.60
CA VAL A 60 -3.91 10.03 -6.15
C VAL A 60 -3.92 8.53 -5.88
N VAL A 61 -3.94 7.72 -6.94
CA VAL A 61 -3.83 6.25 -6.84
C VAL A 61 -2.37 5.86 -7.00
N GLN A 62 -1.77 5.30 -5.95
CA GLN A 62 -0.40 4.81 -5.97
C GLN A 62 -0.35 3.35 -5.51
N ARG A 63 0.40 2.51 -6.25
CA ARG A 63 0.70 1.14 -5.82
C ARG A 63 1.86 1.17 -4.83
N VAL A 64 1.58 0.84 -3.56
CA VAL A 64 2.60 0.67 -2.52
C VAL A 64 2.91 -0.81 -2.37
N LEU A 65 4.15 -1.22 -2.62
CA LEU A 65 4.60 -2.59 -2.38
C LEU A 65 4.96 -2.73 -0.90
N THR A 66 4.23 -3.56 -0.16
CA THR A 66 4.53 -3.88 1.23
C THR A 66 5.24 -5.24 1.30
N PRO A 67 6.41 -5.35 1.94
CA PRO A 67 7.09 -6.64 2.11
C PRO A 67 6.22 -7.58 2.94
N VAL A 68 6.12 -8.85 2.51
CA VAL A 68 5.43 -9.90 3.25
C VAL A 68 6.47 -10.67 4.05
N GLY A 69 6.25 -10.82 5.36
CA GLY A 69 7.11 -11.62 6.23
C GLY A 69 7.02 -13.11 5.85
N VAL A 70 8.16 -13.77 5.71
CA VAL A 70 8.23 -15.21 5.45
C VAL A 70 8.61 -15.93 6.75
N SER A 71 7.85 -16.96 7.11
CA SER A 71 8.21 -17.88 8.20
C SER A 71 9.08 -19.00 7.65
N HIS A 72 10.25 -19.20 8.23
CA HIS A 72 11.11 -20.34 7.95
C HIS A 72 10.93 -21.39 9.06
N HIS A 73 10.78 -22.67 8.69
CA HIS A 73 10.93 -23.77 9.65
C HIS A 73 12.36 -24.30 9.58
N ALA A 74 12.96 -24.57 10.73
CA ALA A 74 14.24 -25.29 10.77
C ALA A 74 13.99 -26.76 10.42
N VAL A 75 14.73 -27.28 9.44
CA VAL A 75 14.76 -28.71 9.13
C VAL A 75 15.83 -29.35 10.02
N ALA A 76 15.52 -30.50 10.62
CA ALA A 76 16.49 -31.25 11.39
C ALA A 76 17.69 -31.63 10.51
N THR A 77 18.90 -31.40 11.00
CA THR A 77 20.12 -31.81 10.29
C THR A 77 20.15 -33.34 10.16
N PRO A 78 20.56 -33.90 9.00
CA PRO A 78 20.76 -35.34 8.91
C PRO A 78 21.88 -35.74 9.87
N TYR A 79 21.57 -36.64 10.80
CA TYR A 79 22.54 -37.20 11.73
C TYR A 79 23.58 -38.00 10.95
N PHE A 80 24.78 -37.42 10.74
CA PHE A 80 25.94 -38.18 10.34
C PHE A 80 26.53 -38.84 11.59
N GLY A 81 26.16 -40.11 11.79
CA GLY A 81 26.75 -40.94 12.83
C GLY A 81 28.22 -41.22 12.51
N TYR A 82 29.12 -40.38 13.01
CA TYR A 82 30.53 -40.73 13.10
C TYR A 82 30.71 -41.65 14.31
N PRO A 83 31.41 -42.80 14.17
CA PRO A 83 31.61 -43.74 15.24
C PRO A 83 32.75 -43.25 16.15
N TYR A 84 32.50 -42.21 16.93
CA TYR A 84 33.31 -41.99 18.14
C TYR A 84 32.47 -41.40 19.26
N ALA A 85 32.56 -42.06 20.40
CA ALA A 85 31.68 -41.93 21.54
C ALA A 85 31.95 -40.67 22.37
N GLY A 86 30.88 -40.17 22.98
CA GLY A 86 30.94 -39.28 24.14
C GLY A 86 30.66 -37.84 23.80
N TYR A 87 29.41 -37.41 24.00
CA TYR A 87 28.93 -36.16 24.60
C TYR A 87 27.49 -35.91 24.11
N PRO A 88 26.52 -35.64 24.99
CA PRO A 88 25.12 -35.47 24.61
C PRO A 88 24.95 -34.08 23.98
N TYR A 89 25.24 -33.95 22.68
CA TYR A 89 24.98 -32.69 21.99
C TYR A 89 23.51 -32.63 21.60
N ALA A 90 22.83 -31.65 22.18
CA ALA A 90 21.46 -31.27 21.86
C ALA A 90 21.28 -31.08 20.34
N ALA A 91 20.08 -31.37 19.83
CA ALA A 91 19.72 -31.18 18.43
C ALA A 91 20.16 -29.79 17.94
N GLN A 92 21.16 -29.76 17.05
CA GLN A 92 21.69 -28.53 16.48
C GLN A 92 20.76 -28.08 15.36
N TYR A 93 19.95 -27.05 15.62
CA TYR A 93 19.18 -26.36 14.60
C TYR A 93 20.07 -25.32 13.91
N VAL A 94 20.19 -25.40 12.58
CA VAL A 94 20.97 -24.46 11.77
C VAL A 94 20.01 -23.44 11.13
N ALA A 95 20.36 -22.15 11.21
CA ALA A 95 19.61 -21.09 10.53
C ALA A 95 19.66 -21.31 9.00
N PRO A 96 18.56 -21.10 8.26
CA PRO A 96 18.51 -21.37 6.82
C PRO A 96 19.58 -20.63 5.99
N ALA A 97 20.10 -19.51 6.49
CA ALA A 97 21.15 -18.73 5.83
C ALA A 97 22.51 -19.45 5.72
N ALA A 98 22.74 -20.53 6.48
CA ALA A 98 24.00 -21.27 6.48
C ALA A 98 24.01 -22.52 5.57
N VAL A 99 22.92 -22.78 4.86
CA VAL A 99 22.79 -23.89 3.89
C VAL A 99 22.45 -23.33 2.50
N ASP A 100 23.28 -23.64 1.51
CA ASP A 100 22.97 -23.34 0.11
C ASP A 100 21.70 -24.13 -0.27
N ALA A 101 20.62 -23.39 -0.57
CA ALA A 101 19.29 -23.91 -0.84
C ALA A 101 19.25 -24.89 -2.03
N LYS A 102 20.32 -25.00 -2.82
CA LYS A 102 20.38 -25.91 -3.97
C LYS A 102 21.22 -27.18 -3.73
N ALA A 103 22.06 -27.24 -2.70
CA ALA A 103 23.06 -28.30 -2.58
C ALA A 103 22.98 -29.15 -1.30
N GLY A 104 22.25 -28.71 -0.27
CA GLY A 104 22.16 -29.47 0.99
C GLY A 104 23.51 -29.65 1.71
N THR A 105 24.57 -28.99 1.24
CA THR A 105 25.90 -28.97 1.85
C THR A 105 26.12 -27.67 2.61
N PRO A 106 26.70 -27.72 3.82
CA PRO A 106 27.00 -26.52 4.59
C PRO A 106 28.07 -25.66 3.89
N LEU A 107 27.86 -24.35 3.87
CA LEU A 107 28.89 -23.40 3.44
C LEU A 107 29.94 -23.30 4.55
N LEU A 108 31.09 -23.93 4.36
CA LEU A 108 32.26 -23.70 5.19
C LEU A 108 32.83 -22.32 4.84
N VAL A 109 32.47 -21.32 5.64
CA VAL A 109 33.18 -20.03 5.65
C VAL A 109 34.53 -20.27 6.30
N ALA A 110 35.61 -20.07 5.54
CA ALA A 110 36.97 -20.02 6.04
C ALA A 110 37.24 -18.73 6.81
#